data_AF-A0A0Q6VKG5-F1
#
_entry.id   AF-A0A0Q6VKG5-F1
#
_cell.length_a   1.000
_cell.length_b   1.000
_cell.length_c   1.000
_cell.angle_alpha   90.00
_cell.angle_beta   90.00
_cell.angle_gamma   90.00
#
_symmetry.space_group_name_H-M   'P 1'
#
loop_
_entity.id
_entity.type
_entity.pdbx_description
1 polymer ?
#
loop_
_entity_poly.entity_id
_entity_poly.type
_entity_poly.pdbx_seq_one_letter_code
_entity_poly.pdbx_strand_id
1 'polypeptide(L)'
;MFVVTSDVWTDAALTRLQAAGYKTVEVDQSVLPGARAVRRSDFRLTWFLTRLHTFVVFLAVDNASGQDLAAITDLAAEWAKRAKGGLPVGFQNSVAVIPVIVCANADEPARLGALAKPRKRFGMMTFPMLVDPVRLFVATYSRTVAWGIAYIDFLAEQQRLVVGAQDAPVLGTQGGRGLVWLYRAILPLLGLLVVAGVLAYALA
;
A
#
# COMPACT_ATOMS: atom_id res chain seq x y z
N MET A 1 32.86 4.10 4.35
CA MET A 1 31.49 4.66 4.27
C MET A 1 30.80 3.96 3.12
N PHE A 2 29.82 3.09 3.39
CA PHE A 2 29.09 2.40 2.31
C PHE A 2 28.12 3.40 1.67
N VAL A 3 28.26 3.66 0.37
CA VAL A 3 27.31 4.50 -0.37
C VAL A 3 26.08 3.65 -0.64
N VAL A 4 24.96 3.98 0.00
CA VAL A 4 23.68 3.35 -0.29
C VAL A 4 23.14 4.00 -1.57
N THR A 5 23.23 3.29 -2.69
CA THR A 5 22.61 3.73 -3.94
C THR A 5 21.11 3.38 -3.95
N SER A 6 20.34 4.03 -4.82
CA SER A 6 18.91 3.73 -5.02
C SER A 6 18.68 2.26 -5.36
N ASP A 7 19.58 1.65 -6.15
CA ASP A 7 19.49 0.23 -6.52
C ASP A 7 19.73 -0.70 -5.34
N VAL A 8 20.80 -0.46 -4.56
CA VAL A 8 21.11 -1.27 -3.37
C VAL A 8 19.97 -1.20 -2.36
N TRP A 9 19.39 -0.02 -2.14
CA TRP A 9 18.24 0.13 -1.27
C TRP A 9 17.01 -0.62 -1.81
N THR A 10 16.74 -0.50 -3.11
CA THR A 10 15.60 -1.16 -3.77
C THR A 10 15.73 -2.67 -3.72
N ASP A 11 16.92 -3.22 -3.97
CA ASP A 11 17.18 -4.66 -3.88
C ASP A 11 16.99 -5.18 -2.44
N ALA A 12 17.41 -4.42 -1.44
CA ALA A 12 17.17 -4.77 -0.04
C ALA A 12 15.67 -4.78 0.30
N ALA A 13 14.91 -3.79 -0.18
CA ALA A 13 13.46 -3.72 0.01
C ALA A 13 12.74 -4.87 -0.70
N LEU A 14 13.12 -5.17 -1.94
CA LEU A 14 12.59 -6.30 -2.70
C LEU A 14 12.88 -7.63 -2.01
N THR A 15 14.09 -7.82 -1.49
CA THR A 15 14.46 -9.03 -0.73
C THR A 15 13.56 -9.23 0.48
N ARG A 16 13.31 -8.16 1.27
CA ARG A 16 12.39 -8.22 2.42
C ARG A 16 10.96 -8.57 2.00
N LEU A 17 10.47 -7.97 0.92
CA LEU A 17 9.12 -8.25 0.40
C LEU A 17 9.00 -9.69 -0.12
N GLN A 18 10.01 -10.19 -0.84
CA GLN A 18 10.04 -11.57 -1.32
C GLN A 18 10.10 -12.58 -0.17
N ALA A 19 10.90 -12.30 0.87
CA ALA A 19 10.90 -13.09 2.11
C ALA A 19 9.52 -13.08 2.79
N ALA A 20 8.79 -11.97 2.67
CA ALA A 20 7.39 -11.86 3.08
C ALA A 20 6.39 -12.44 2.05
N GLY A 21 6.83 -13.24 1.07
CA GLY A 21 5.96 -13.96 0.15
C GLY A 21 5.42 -13.15 -1.03
N TYR A 22 5.95 -11.95 -1.29
CA TYR A 22 5.67 -11.23 -2.54
C TYR A 22 6.34 -11.92 -3.73
N LYS A 23 5.66 -11.86 -4.88
CA LYS A 23 6.18 -12.36 -6.15
C LYS A 23 6.53 -11.19 -7.06
N THR A 24 7.68 -11.24 -7.71
CA THR A 24 8.01 -10.29 -8.77
C THR A 24 6.96 -10.35 -9.87
N VAL A 25 6.60 -9.18 -10.38
CA VAL A 25 5.69 -9.02 -11.51
C VAL A 25 6.34 -8.12 -12.53
N GLU A 26 6.22 -8.49 -13.79
CA GLU A 26 6.74 -7.68 -14.89
C GLU A 26 5.95 -6.38 -15.00
N VAL A 27 6.67 -5.26 -15.07
CA VAL A 27 6.08 -3.94 -15.27
C VAL A 27 6.15 -3.60 -16.75
N ASP A 28 5.06 -3.08 -17.28
CA ASP A 28 5.01 -2.55 -18.64
C ASP A 28 5.91 -1.32 -18.72
N GLN A 29 7.09 -1.50 -19.31
CA GLN A 29 8.12 -0.46 -19.40
C GLN A 29 7.71 0.69 -20.32
N SER A 30 6.67 0.54 -21.15
CA SER A 30 6.11 1.66 -21.91
C SER A 30 5.25 2.60 -21.04
N VAL A 31 4.77 2.12 -19.89
CA VAL A 31 3.91 2.86 -18.96
C VAL A 31 4.72 3.41 -17.78
N LEU A 32 5.63 2.60 -17.23
CA LEU A 32 6.50 2.97 -16.12
C LEU A 32 7.95 2.53 -16.43
N PRO A 33 8.70 3.31 -17.22
CA PRO A 33 10.07 2.97 -17.59
C PRO A 33 10.98 2.87 -16.36
N GLY A 34 11.76 1.80 -16.27
CA GLY A 34 12.70 1.57 -15.17
C GLY A 34 12.03 1.12 -13.85
N ALA A 35 10.70 0.98 -13.84
CA ALA A 35 10.01 0.52 -12.64
C ALA A 35 10.17 -1.00 -12.44
N ARG A 36 10.28 -1.38 -11.17
CA ARG A 36 10.27 -2.78 -10.70
C ARG A 36 9.09 -2.95 -9.77
N ALA A 37 8.39 -4.07 -9.86
CA ALA A 37 7.24 -4.29 -8.99
C ALA A 37 7.18 -5.71 -8.44
N VAL A 38 6.56 -5.79 -7.26
CA VAL A 38 6.20 -7.06 -6.65
C VAL A 38 4.73 -7.01 -6.26
N ARG A 39 4.09 -8.18 -6.26
CA ARG A 39 2.69 -8.34 -5.88
C ARG A 39 2.48 -9.47 -4.90
N ARG A 40 1.49 -9.30 -4.04
CA ARG A 40 0.96 -10.34 -3.16
C ARG A 40 -0.56 -10.24 -3.13
N SER A 41 -1.24 -11.36 -2.92
CA SER A 41 -2.68 -11.38 -2.71
C SER A 41 -3.00 -12.07 -1.40
N ASP A 42 -3.80 -11.42 -0.57
CA ASP A 42 -4.17 -11.89 0.75
C ASP A 42 -5.69 -11.90 0.89
N PHE A 43 -6.21 -12.96 1.49
CA PHE A 43 -7.61 -13.10 1.85
C PHE A 43 -7.69 -13.31 3.35
N ARG A 44 -8.56 -12.57 4.04
CA ARG A 44 -8.76 -12.74 5.49
C ARG A 44 -10.24 -12.63 5.84
N LEU A 45 -10.69 -13.50 6.75
CA LEU A 45 -12.05 -13.44 7.30
C LEU A 45 -12.30 -12.09 8.00
N THR A 46 -11.29 -11.57 8.70
CA THR A 46 -11.32 -10.26 9.37
C THR A 46 -11.50 -9.10 8.39
N TRP A 47 -11.32 -9.33 7.09
CA TRP A 47 -11.59 -8.37 6.03
C TRP A 47 -12.95 -8.59 5.38
N PHE A 48 -13.90 -9.22 6.07
CA PHE A 48 -15.23 -9.57 5.53
C PHE A 48 -15.16 -10.39 4.24
N LEU A 49 -14.31 -11.43 4.23
CA LEU A 49 -14.14 -12.31 3.07
C LEU A 49 -13.70 -11.56 1.80
N THR A 50 -13.03 -10.41 1.96
CA THR A 50 -12.45 -9.70 0.82
C THR A 50 -11.02 -10.15 0.59
N ARG A 51 -10.63 -10.13 -0.69
CA ARG A 51 -9.26 -10.35 -1.14
C ARG A 51 -8.62 -9.01 -1.46
N LEU A 52 -7.45 -8.76 -0.89
CA LEU A 52 -6.63 -7.60 -1.18
C LEU A 52 -5.47 -8.01 -2.08
N HIS A 53 -5.34 -7.34 -3.23
CA HIS A 53 -4.18 -7.46 -4.11
C HIS A 53 -3.27 -6.27 -3.85
N THR A 54 -2.09 -6.53 -3.30
CA THR A 54 -1.12 -5.50 -2.94
C THR A 54 0.01 -5.49 -3.95
N PHE A 55 0.26 -4.31 -4.52
CA PHE A 55 1.36 -4.04 -5.42
C PHE A 55 2.31 -3.05 -4.76
N VAL A 56 3.60 -3.35 -4.76
CA VAL A 56 4.64 -2.39 -4.42
C VAL A 56 5.43 -2.12 -5.68
N VAL A 57 5.49 -0.85 -6.09
CA VAL A 57 6.07 -0.42 -7.35
C VAL A 57 7.21 0.54 -7.05
N PHE A 58 8.45 0.12 -7.31
CA PHE A 58 9.65 0.90 -7.12
C PHE A 58 9.99 1.63 -8.41
N LEU A 59 10.29 2.93 -8.30
CA LEU A 59 10.82 3.73 -9.39
C LEU A 59 11.93 4.63 -8.86
N ALA A 60 13.14 4.49 -9.40
CA ALA A 60 14.25 5.36 -9.08
C ALA A 60 14.25 6.58 -10.01
N VAL A 61 14.34 7.78 -9.44
CA VAL A 61 14.46 9.04 -10.19
C VAL A 61 15.51 9.93 -9.52
N ASP A 62 16.23 10.75 -10.27
CA ASP A 62 17.24 11.62 -9.67
C ASP A 62 16.61 12.71 -8.80
N ASN A 63 15.53 13.31 -9.30
CA ASN A 63 14.78 14.37 -8.66
C ASN A 63 13.28 14.08 -8.76
N ALA A 64 12.57 14.14 -7.63
CA ALA A 64 11.13 13.97 -7.59
C ALA A 64 10.42 15.31 -7.36
N SER A 65 9.56 15.72 -8.30
CA SER A 65 8.65 16.85 -8.11
C SER A 65 7.28 16.42 -7.61
N GLY A 66 6.49 17.38 -7.12
CA GLY A 66 5.08 17.12 -6.77
C GLY A 66 4.24 16.59 -7.95
N GLN A 67 4.56 17.04 -9.18
CA GLN A 67 3.92 16.56 -10.39
C GLN A 67 4.32 15.10 -10.69
N ASP A 68 5.60 14.76 -10.55
CA ASP A 68 6.09 13.40 -10.74
C ASP A 68 5.43 12.44 -9.76
N LEU A 69 5.37 12.82 -8.48
CA LEU A 69 4.72 12.02 -7.44
C LEU A 69 3.27 11.69 -7.82
N ALA A 70 2.50 12.70 -8.23
CA ALA A 70 1.10 12.52 -8.62
C ALA A 70 0.97 11.64 -9.87
N ALA A 71 1.77 11.92 -10.91
CA ALA A 71 1.75 11.19 -12.18
C ALA A 71 2.15 9.73 -12.00
N ILE A 72 3.26 9.46 -11.30
CA ILE A 72 3.75 8.10 -11.02
C ILE A 72 2.73 7.34 -10.18
N THR A 73 2.12 7.98 -9.18
CA THR A 73 1.08 7.35 -8.35
C THR A 73 -0.11 6.92 -9.20
N ASP A 74 -0.57 7.79 -10.11
CA ASP A 74 -1.71 7.52 -10.97
C ASP A 74 -1.40 6.45 -12.03
N LEU A 75 -0.20 6.50 -12.63
CA LEU A 75 0.27 5.47 -13.57
C LEU A 75 0.43 4.10 -12.90
N ALA A 76 1.02 4.05 -11.71
CA ALA A 76 1.15 2.82 -10.93
C ALA A 76 -0.21 2.24 -10.54
N ALA A 77 -1.18 3.09 -10.19
CA ALA A 77 -2.55 2.68 -9.93
C ALA A 77 -3.22 2.04 -11.15
N GLU A 78 -3.17 2.70 -12.31
CA GLU A 78 -3.79 2.18 -13.53
C GLU A 78 -3.06 0.94 -14.07
N TRP A 79 -1.74 0.88 -13.96
CA TRP A 79 -0.97 -0.32 -14.27
C TRP A 79 -1.38 -1.48 -13.34
N ALA A 80 -1.40 -1.28 -12.03
CA ALA A 80 -1.73 -2.34 -11.06
C ALA A 80 -3.16 -2.86 -11.26
N LYS A 81 -4.10 -1.98 -11.61
CA LYS A 81 -5.48 -2.37 -11.97
C LYS A 81 -5.52 -3.35 -13.14
N ARG A 82 -4.74 -3.10 -14.18
CA ARG A 82 -4.61 -3.97 -15.36
C ARG A 82 -3.85 -5.26 -15.01
N ALA A 83 -2.74 -5.14 -14.28
CA ALA A 83 -1.87 -6.25 -13.89
C ALA A 83 -2.48 -7.21 -12.87
N LYS A 84 -3.47 -6.77 -12.09
CA LYS A 84 -4.25 -7.64 -11.19
C LYS A 84 -4.86 -8.81 -11.96
N GLY A 85 -5.47 -8.54 -13.12
CA GLY A 85 -6.28 -9.50 -13.86
C GLY A 85 -7.50 -10.00 -13.07
N GLY A 86 -8.28 -10.88 -13.71
CA GLY A 86 -9.43 -11.56 -13.09
C GLY A 86 -10.64 -10.65 -12.87
N LEU A 87 -11.38 -10.89 -11.78
CA LEU A 87 -12.62 -10.19 -11.49
C LEU A 87 -12.42 -8.67 -11.35
N PRO A 88 -13.44 -7.85 -11.69
CA PRO A 88 -13.39 -6.41 -11.49
C PRO A 88 -13.02 -6.02 -10.05
N VAL A 89 -12.40 -4.85 -9.90
CA VAL A 89 -12.17 -4.23 -8.59
C VAL A 89 -13.54 -3.84 -8.00
N GLY A 90 -13.80 -4.21 -6.75
CA GLY A 90 -15.13 -4.04 -6.14
C GLY A 90 -15.23 -4.62 -4.73
N PHE A 91 -16.45 -4.86 -4.26
CA PHE A 91 -16.75 -5.18 -2.85
C PHE A 91 -15.96 -6.37 -2.28
N GLN A 92 -15.67 -7.40 -3.07
CA GLN A 92 -14.91 -8.57 -2.63
C GLN A 92 -13.43 -8.56 -3.05
N ASN A 93 -13.04 -7.68 -3.97
CA ASN A 93 -11.67 -7.62 -4.50
C ASN A 93 -11.16 -6.19 -4.50
N SER A 94 -10.26 -5.89 -3.57
CA SER A 94 -9.62 -4.58 -3.47
C SER A 94 -8.18 -4.62 -4.01
N VAL A 95 -7.71 -3.47 -4.49
CA VAL A 95 -6.31 -3.28 -4.92
C VAL A 95 -5.65 -2.24 -4.01
N ALA A 96 -4.52 -2.58 -3.42
CA ALA A 96 -3.63 -1.63 -2.78
C ALA A 96 -2.39 -1.46 -3.63
N VAL A 97 -1.95 -0.22 -3.83
CA VAL A 97 -0.73 0.12 -4.55
C VAL A 97 0.12 1.00 -3.63
N ILE A 98 1.38 0.64 -3.49
CA ILE A 98 2.39 1.40 -2.76
C ILE A 98 3.45 1.81 -3.80
N PRO A 99 3.25 2.95 -4.49
CA PRO A 99 4.31 3.54 -5.30
C PRO A 99 5.44 4.01 -4.38
N VAL A 100 6.65 3.53 -4.63
CA VAL A 100 7.87 3.86 -3.89
C VAL A 100 8.80 4.57 -4.86
N ILE A 101 8.88 5.89 -4.73
CA ILE A 101 9.77 6.72 -5.54
C ILE A 101 11.06 6.90 -4.74
N VAL A 102 12.14 6.34 -5.26
CA VAL A 102 13.48 6.39 -4.65
C VAL A 102 14.26 7.51 -5.33
N CYS A 103 14.58 8.57 -4.60
CA CYS A 103 15.21 9.76 -5.18
C CYS A 103 16.25 10.39 -4.25
N ALA A 104 17.27 11.01 -4.84
CA ALA A 104 18.28 11.74 -4.08
C ALA A 104 17.80 13.13 -3.64
N ASN A 105 16.90 13.73 -4.41
CA ASN A 105 16.28 15.02 -4.05
C ASN A 105 14.78 14.99 -4.35
N ALA A 106 13.99 15.55 -3.45
CA ALA A 106 12.56 15.77 -3.64
C ALA A 106 12.24 17.23 -3.31
N ASP A 107 11.45 17.88 -4.16
CA ASP A 107 10.99 19.24 -3.87
C ASP A 107 9.99 19.25 -2.69
N GLU A 108 9.68 20.43 -2.17
CA GLU A 108 8.71 20.58 -1.08
C GLU A 108 7.31 20.05 -1.48
N PRO A 109 6.75 20.37 -2.66
CA PRO A 109 5.48 19.80 -3.12
C PRO A 109 5.42 18.27 -3.12
N ALA A 110 6.48 17.58 -3.55
CA ALA A 110 6.57 16.12 -3.51
C ALA A 110 6.49 15.62 -2.07
N ARG A 111 7.31 16.20 -1.17
CA ARG A 111 7.34 15.80 0.24
C ARG A 111 5.98 15.99 0.90
N LEU A 112 5.35 17.15 0.70
CA LEU A 112 4.00 17.41 1.21
C LEU A 112 2.95 16.49 0.59
N GLY A 113 3.06 16.20 -0.72
CA GLY A 113 2.17 15.29 -1.43
C GLY A 113 2.23 13.86 -0.88
N ALA A 114 3.41 13.36 -0.53
CA ALA A 114 3.59 12.03 0.04
C ALA A 114 3.02 11.92 1.47
N LEU A 115 3.04 13.02 2.21
CA LEU A 115 2.43 13.15 3.55
C LEU A 115 0.93 13.49 3.49
N ALA A 116 0.39 13.84 2.33
CA ALA A 116 -1.00 14.22 2.17
C ALA A 116 -1.93 13.01 2.30
N LYS A 117 -3.18 13.27 2.67
CA LYS A 117 -4.20 12.23 2.75
C LYS A 117 -4.37 11.56 1.39
N PRO A 118 -4.29 10.23 1.29
CA PRO A 118 -4.42 9.55 0.02
C PRO A 118 -5.78 9.77 -0.61
N ARG A 119 -5.80 9.80 -1.95
CA ARG A 119 -7.03 9.99 -2.73
C ARG A 119 -7.87 8.71 -2.69
N LYS A 120 -9.15 8.85 -2.37
CA LYS A 120 -10.10 7.73 -2.39
C LYS A 120 -10.40 7.37 -3.84
N ARG A 121 -10.17 6.11 -4.23
CA ARG A 121 -10.64 5.50 -5.48
C ARG A 121 -11.50 4.29 -5.14
N PHE A 122 -12.56 4.02 -5.90
CA PHE A 122 -13.45 2.90 -5.58
C PHE A 122 -12.70 1.56 -5.69
N GLY A 123 -12.65 0.81 -4.58
CA GLY A 123 -11.95 -0.48 -4.47
C GLY A 123 -10.44 -0.43 -4.70
N MET A 124 -9.85 0.76 -4.79
CA MET A 124 -8.41 0.95 -4.99
C MET A 124 -7.86 1.97 -3.99
N MET A 125 -6.70 1.65 -3.46
CA MET A 125 -6.01 2.40 -2.44
C MET A 125 -4.58 2.65 -2.89
N THR A 126 -4.14 3.91 -2.93
CA THR A 126 -2.76 4.26 -3.27
C THR A 126 -2.09 4.89 -2.07
N PHE A 127 -0.89 4.44 -1.72
CA PHE A 127 -0.12 5.00 -0.61
C PHE A 127 1.29 5.33 -1.11
N PRO A 128 1.47 6.49 -1.75
CA PRO A 128 2.78 6.86 -2.25
C PRO A 128 3.78 7.02 -1.10
N MET A 129 5.02 6.66 -1.41
CA MET A 129 6.17 6.78 -0.55
C MET A 129 7.28 7.48 -1.32
N LEU A 130 7.87 8.51 -0.73
CA LEU A 130 9.15 9.06 -1.17
C LEU A 130 10.24 8.50 -0.26
N VAL A 131 11.32 8.05 -0.85
CA VAL A 131 12.47 7.50 -0.13
C VAL A 131 13.74 8.16 -0.65
N ASP A 132 14.50 8.75 0.25
CA ASP A 132 15.87 9.18 0.03
C ASP A 132 16.79 8.27 0.85
N PRO A 133 17.43 7.28 0.22
CA PRO A 133 18.23 6.30 0.93
C PRO A 133 19.56 6.89 1.42
N VAL A 134 20.02 8.01 0.86
CA VAL A 134 21.27 8.67 1.24
C VAL A 134 21.07 9.47 2.52
N ARG A 135 19.95 10.22 2.61
CA ARG A 135 19.59 11.01 3.80
C ARG A 135 18.77 10.23 4.83
N LEU A 136 18.51 8.95 4.57
CA LEU A 136 17.66 8.08 5.40
C LEU A 136 16.28 8.70 5.67
N PHE A 137 15.72 9.34 4.65
CA PHE A 137 14.44 10.01 4.74
C PHE A 137 13.35 9.20 4.05
N VAL A 138 12.21 9.09 4.71
CA VAL A 138 10.99 8.49 4.15
C VAL A 138 9.82 9.41 4.44
N ALA A 139 9.07 9.77 3.39
CA ALA A 139 7.79 10.46 3.53
C ALA A 139 6.66 9.57 3.03
N THR A 140 5.67 9.34 3.88
CA THR A 140 4.42 8.68 3.53
C THR A 140 3.31 9.09 4.50
N TYR A 141 2.06 8.91 4.09
CA TYR A 141 0.92 9.20 4.93
C TYR A 141 0.87 8.26 6.15
N SER A 142 1.05 8.83 7.35
CA SER A 142 1.14 8.08 8.60
C SER A 142 -0.17 8.01 9.40
N ARG A 143 -1.22 8.71 8.96
CA ARG A 143 -2.48 8.81 9.70
C ARG A 143 -3.47 7.70 9.37
N THR A 144 -4.52 7.56 10.17
CA THR A 144 -5.62 6.61 9.90
C THR A 144 -6.49 7.09 8.74
N VAL A 145 -6.69 6.24 7.73
CA VAL A 145 -7.74 6.41 6.71
C VAL A 145 -8.99 5.65 7.14
N ALA A 146 -10.16 6.31 7.08
CA ALA A 146 -11.43 5.66 7.43
C ALA A 146 -11.83 4.59 6.40
N TRP A 147 -11.55 4.84 5.11
CA TRP A 147 -11.71 3.85 4.07
C TRP A 147 -10.51 2.89 4.11
N GLY A 148 -10.76 1.59 4.02
CA GLY A 148 -9.70 0.58 4.11
C GLY A 148 -9.22 0.27 5.53
N ILE A 149 -9.96 0.69 6.57
CA ILE A 149 -9.62 0.44 7.98
C ILE A 149 -9.41 -1.06 8.29
N ALA A 150 -10.14 -1.94 7.60
CA ALA A 150 -9.96 -3.39 7.71
C ALA A 150 -8.53 -3.85 7.38
N TYR A 151 -7.85 -3.14 6.48
CA TYR A 151 -6.53 -3.48 5.96
C TYR A 151 -5.39 -2.69 6.61
N ILE A 152 -5.69 -1.74 7.50
CA ILE A 152 -4.73 -0.70 7.89
C ILE A 152 -3.46 -1.26 8.52
N ASP A 153 -3.61 -2.23 9.45
CA ASP A 153 -2.47 -2.85 10.12
C ASP A 153 -1.60 -3.64 9.14
N PHE A 154 -2.23 -4.31 8.19
CA PHE A 154 -1.53 -5.04 7.15
C PHE A 154 -0.76 -4.11 6.22
N LEU A 155 -1.39 -3.03 5.74
CA LEU A 155 -0.78 -2.05 4.85
C LEU A 155 0.36 -1.28 5.54
N ALA A 156 0.20 -0.95 6.82
CA ALA A 156 1.26 -0.40 7.65
C ALA A 156 2.47 -1.34 7.69
N GLU A 157 2.24 -2.64 7.88
CA GLU A 157 3.29 -3.64 7.85
C GLU A 157 3.99 -3.73 6.49
N GLN A 158 3.23 -3.60 5.39
CA GLN A 158 3.83 -3.61 4.05
C GLN A 158 4.75 -2.40 3.84
N GLN A 159 4.36 -1.23 4.34
CA GLN A 159 5.22 -0.04 4.31
C GLN A 159 6.47 -0.21 5.19
N ARG A 160 6.37 -0.87 6.35
CA ARG A 160 7.56 -1.18 7.17
C ARG A 160 8.51 -2.15 6.47
N LEU A 161 7.99 -3.15 5.76
CA LEU A 161 8.81 -4.06 4.96
C LEU A 161 9.56 -3.31 3.85
N VAL A 162 8.91 -2.35 3.20
CA VAL A 162 9.54 -1.46 2.22
C VAL A 162 10.70 -0.70 2.85
N VAL A 163 10.44 0.02 3.95
CA VAL A 163 11.46 0.86 4.62
C VAL A 163 12.58 0.03 5.26
N GLY A 164 12.25 -1.14 5.79
CA GLY A 164 13.17 -1.96 6.59
C GLY A 164 13.32 -1.49 8.04
N ALA A 165 12.41 -0.64 8.55
CA ALA A 165 12.42 -0.15 9.93
C ALA A 165 11.07 -0.41 10.61
N GLN A 166 11.12 -1.02 11.80
CA GLN A 166 9.92 -1.46 12.53
C GLN A 166 9.13 -0.29 13.15
N ASP A 167 9.83 0.78 13.50
CA ASP A 167 9.32 1.99 14.14
C ASP A 167 9.01 3.11 13.14
N ALA A 168 9.15 2.86 11.84
CA ALA A 168 8.87 3.85 10.81
C ALA A 168 7.44 4.42 10.94
N PRO A 169 7.26 5.76 10.82
CA PRO A 169 5.95 6.38 10.86
C PRO A 169 5.18 6.08 9.56
N VAL A 170 4.51 4.93 9.55
CA VAL A 170 3.71 4.41 8.44
C VAL A 170 2.22 4.61 8.68
N LEU A 171 1.38 4.18 7.73
CA LEU A 171 -0.07 4.27 7.81
C LEU A 171 -0.63 3.85 9.18
N GLY A 172 -1.52 4.67 9.74
CA GLY A 172 -2.18 4.38 11.02
C GLY A 172 -1.28 4.45 12.27
N THR A 173 -0.02 4.87 12.16
CA THR A 173 0.85 5.10 13.33
C THR A 173 0.53 6.41 14.05
N GLN A 174 0.02 7.41 13.33
CA GLN A 174 -0.38 8.70 13.89
C GLN A 174 -1.90 8.91 13.85
N GLY A 175 -2.47 9.52 14.90
CA GLY A 175 -3.89 9.86 14.97
C GLY A 175 -4.77 8.88 15.76
N GLY A 176 -6.06 9.22 15.87
CA GLY A 176 -7.00 8.61 16.78
C GLY A 176 -7.31 7.15 16.46
N ARG A 177 -6.73 6.23 17.25
CA ARG A 177 -7.07 4.79 17.24
C ARG A 177 -8.52 4.48 17.61
N GLY A 178 -9.30 5.48 18.03
CA GLY A 178 -10.72 5.33 18.35
C GLY A 178 -11.55 4.72 17.22
N LEU A 179 -11.27 5.10 15.96
CA LEU A 179 -11.98 4.52 14.81
C LEU A 179 -11.61 3.04 14.60
N VAL A 180 -10.34 2.69 14.80
CA VAL A 180 -9.84 1.30 14.69
C VAL A 180 -10.43 0.44 15.82
N TRP A 181 -10.48 1.00 17.03
CA TRP A 181 -11.09 0.36 18.18
C TRP A 181 -12.59 0.11 17.97
N LEU A 182 -13.32 1.13 17.51
CA LEU A 182 -14.75 1.01 17.21
C LEU A 182 -15.01 -0.05 16.13
N TYR A 183 -14.21 -0.04 15.06
CA TYR A 183 -14.28 -1.06 14.00
C TYR A 183 -14.08 -2.47 14.55
N ARG A 184 -13.06 -2.68 15.39
CA ARG A 184 -12.78 -3.97 16.03
C ARG A 184 -13.89 -4.40 16.98
N ALA A 185 -14.54 -3.46 17.68
CA ALA A 185 -15.66 -3.75 18.57
C ALA A 185 -16.93 -4.18 17.79
N ILE A 186 -17.18 -3.60 16.61
CA ILE A 186 -18.36 -3.90 15.79
C ILE A 186 -18.19 -5.19 14.97
N LEU A 187 -16.96 -5.51 14.55
CA LEU A 187 -16.66 -6.69 13.73
C LEU A 187 -17.28 -8.02 14.25
N PRO A 188 -17.14 -8.39 15.54
CA PRO A 188 -17.74 -9.62 16.06
C PRO A 188 -19.27 -9.60 16.04
N LEU A 189 -19.90 -8.43 16.26
CA LEU A 189 -21.36 -8.28 16.20
C LEU A 189 -21.88 -8.53 14.78
N LEU A 190 -21.19 -8.00 13.76
CA LEU A 190 -21.53 -8.27 12.36
C LEU A 190 -21.33 -9.75 12.01
N GLY A 191 -20.27 -10.38 12.53
CA GLY A 191 -20.05 -11.82 12.38
C GLY A 191 -21.20 -12.66 12.95
N LEU A 192 -21.66 -12.32 14.16
CA LEU A 192 -22.80 -12.98 14.82
C LEU A 192 -24.09 -12.83 14.01
N LEU A 193 -24.36 -11.65 13.45
CA LEU A 193 -25.54 -11.41 12.61
C LEU A 193 -25.53 -12.27 11.33
N VAL A 194 -24.37 -12.42 10.69
CA VAL A 194 -24.23 -13.29 9.50
C VAL A 194 -24.50 -14.75 9.89
N VAL A 195 -23.93 -15.23 10.99
CA VAL A 195 -24.16 -16.61 11.48
C VAL A 195 -25.63 -16.84 11.80
N ALA A 196 -26.27 -15.92 12.52
CA ALA A 196 -27.69 -16.00 12.84
C ALA A 196 -28.57 -16.04 11.57
N GLY A 197 -28.24 -15.24 10.55
CA GLY A 197 -28.94 -15.26 9.27
C GLY A 197 -28.79 -16.59 8.51
N VAL A 198 -27.59 -17.16 8.49
CA VAL A 198 -27.35 -18.48 7.87
C VAL A 198 -28.11 -19.59 8.59
N LEU A 199 -28.11 -19.58 9.93
CA LEU A 199 -28.86 -20.55 10.73
C LEU A 199 -30.37 -20.44 10.50
N ALA A 200 -30.91 -19.20 10.47
CA ALA A 200 -32.32 -18.98 10.18
C ALA A 200 -32.72 -19.46 8.79
N TYR A 201 -31.85 -19.26 7.78
CA TYR A 201 -32.08 -19.75 6.42
C TYR A 201 -32.02 -21.28 6.32
N ALA A 202 -31.08 -21.93 7.03
CA ALA A 202 -30.94 -23.39 6.99
C ALA A 202 -32.06 -24.14 7.73
N LEU A 203 -32.77 -23.46 8.63
CA LEU A 203 -33.89 -24.01 9.39
C LEU A 203 -35.27 -23.70 8.76
N ALA A 204 -35.30 -22.90 7.68
CA ALA A 204 -36.49 -22.56 6.91
C ALA A 204 -36.64 -23.48 5.69
#